data_AF-A0A251QR19-F1
#
_entry.id   AF-A0A251QR19-F1
#
_cell.length_a   1.000
_cell.length_b   1.000
_cell.length_c   1.000
_cell.angle_alpha   90.00
_cell.angle_beta   90.00
_cell.angle_gamma   90.00
#
_symmetry.space_group_name_H-M   'P 1'
#
loop_
_entity.id
_entity.type
_entity.pdbx_description
1 polymer ?
#
loop_
_entity_poly.entity_id
_entity_poly.type
_entity_poly.pdbx_seq_one_letter_code
_entity_poly.pdbx_strand_id
1 'polypeptide(L)' 'MKNLILALLICLLFALSNGYGGTKVGSMRQIEDVKTNKEVQELGRFSMAQDNRSQRKSHQSNVGEEIQFLEVVEAHR' A
#
# COMPACT_ATOMS: atom_id res chain seq x y z
N MET A 1 19.08 31.73 -29.43
CA MET A 1 19.47 32.01 -28.03
C MET A 1 18.30 31.95 -27.06
N LYS A 2 17.20 32.69 -27.28
CA LYS A 2 15.96 32.64 -26.45
C LYS A 2 15.41 31.23 -26.21
N ASN A 3 15.31 30.41 -27.25
CA ASN A 3 14.78 29.03 -27.15
C ASN A 3 15.70 28.10 -26.34
N LEU A 4 17.01 28.37 -26.35
CA LEU A 4 18.03 27.61 -25.63
C LEU A 4 18.00 27.95 -24.12
N ILE A 5 17.77 29.22 -23.80
CA ILE A 5 17.55 29.70 -22.43
C ILE A 5 16.27 29.12 -21.85
N LEU A 6 15.19 29.08 -22.64
CA LEU A 6 13.92 28.50 -22.22
C LEU A 6 14.06 26.99 -21.94
N ALA A 7 14.75 26.25 -22.81
CA ALA A 7 15.03 24.83 -22.60
C ALA A 7 15.85 24.58 -21.33
N LEU A 8 16.89 25.40 -21.09
CA LEU A 8 17.71 25.33 -19.87
C LEU A 8 16.87 25.56 -18.60
N LEU A 9 15.98 26.54 -18.64
CA LEU A 9 15.12 26.90 -17.52
C LEU A 9 14.11 25.80 -17.20
N ILE A 10 13.56 25.15 -18.23
CA ILE A 10 12.68 23.98 -18.09
C ILE A 10 13.45 22.81 -17.44
N CYS A 11 14.66 22.49 -17.90
CA CYS A 11 15.47 21.42 -17.31
C CYS A 11 15.79 21.66 -15.82
N LEU A 12 16.05 22.91 -15.44
CA LEU A 12 16.33 23.28 -14.05
C LEU A 12 15.12 23.05 -13.13
N LEU A 13 13.91 23.35 -13.61
CA LEU A 13 12.66 23.11 -12.87
C LEU A 13 12.42 21.62 -12.65
N PHE A 14 12.69 20.77 -13.65
CA PHE A 14 12.59 19.31 -13.49
C PHE A 14 13.62 18.78 -12.48
N ALA A 15 14.85 19.28 -12.48
CA ALA A 15 15.88 18.87 -11.51
C ALA A 15 15.47 19.21 -10.06
N LEU A 16 14.83 20.36 -9.84
CA LEU A 16 14.32 20.77 -8.52
C LEU A 16 13.11 19.95 -8.08
N SER A 17 12.26 19.50 -9.01
CA SER A 17 11.04 18.72 -8.70
C SER A 17 11.30 17.25 -8.32
N ASN A 18 12.42 16.67 -8.79
CA ASN A 18 12.74 15.25 -8.57
C ASN A 18 13.61 15.01 -7.32
N GLY A 19 13.84 16.05 -6.51
CA GLY A 19 14.61 16.00 -5.26
C GLY A 19 13.79 15.54 -4.06
N TYR A 20 13.04 14.45 -4.17
CA TYR A 20 12.50 13.75 -3.01
C TYR A 20 13.05 12.34 -3.02
N GLY A 21 14.21 12.16 -2.40
CA GLY A 21 14.62 10.85 -1.91
C GLY A 21 13.47 10.32 -1.07
N GLY A 22 12.79 9.28 -1.58
CA GLY A 22 11.66 8.68 -0.91
C GLY A 22 12.01 8.37 0.55
N THR A 23 11.00 8.40 1.43
CA THR A 23 11.18 8.00 2.82
C THR A 23 11.92 6.66 2.83
N LYS A 24 13.13 6.62 3.41
CA LYS A 24 13.85 5.37 3.63
C LYS A 24 13.00 4.52 4.55
N VAL A 25 12.26 3.60 3.96
CA VAL A 25 11.55 2.55 4.68
C VAL A 25 12.57 1.47 5.08
N GLY A 26 12.34 0.82 6.21
CA GLY A 26 13.16 -0.31 6.64
C GLY A 26 13.08 -1.45 5.63
N SER A 27 14.05 -2.36 5.67
CA SER A 27 13.98 -3.61 4.92
C SER A 27 12.80 -4.45 5.39
N MET A 28 12.11 -5.11 4.46
CA MET A 28 11.03 -6.03 4.75
C MET A 28 11.55 -7.19 5.63
N ARG A 29 10.92 -7.41 6.77
CA ARG A 29 11.32 -8.43 7.75
C ARG A 29 10.15 -9.38 8.02
N GLN A 30 10.45 -10.68 8.02
CA GLN A 30 9.49 -11.70 8.39
C GLN A 30 9.09 -11.58 9.87
N ILE A 31 7.79 -11.77 10.14
CA ILE A 31 7.26 -11.91 11.50
C ILE A 31 7.11 -13.42 11.76
N GLU A 32 7.92 -13.98 12.65
CA GLU A 32 7.96 -15.42 12.91
C GLU A 32 6.70 -15.90 13.67
N ASP A 33 6.31 -15.19 14.74
CA ASP A 33 5.24 -15.62 15.66
C ASP A 33 3.84 -15.14 15.24
N VAL A 34 3.49 -15.31 13.96
CA VAL A 34 2.25 -14.77 13.38
C VAL A 34 0.98 -15.28 14.06
N LYS A 35 0.96 -16.55 14.46
CA LYS A 35 -0.24 -17.20 15.02
C LYS A 35 -0.60 -16.70 16.42
N THR A 36 0.41 -16.38 17.23
CA THR A 36 0.23 -15.91 18.61
C THR A 36 0.24 -14.39 18.71
N ASN A 37 0.72 -13.70 17.67
CA ASN A 37 0.71 -12.25 17.59
C ASN A 37 -0.71 -11.71 17.39
N LYS A 38 -1.31 -11.24 18.49
CA LYS A 38 -2.67 -10.69 18.51
C LYS A 38 -2.85 -9.50 17.56
N GLU A 39 -1.86 -8.61 17.49
CA GLU A 39 -1.92 -7.43 16.63
C GLU A 39 -2.03 -7.81 15.15
N VAL A 40 -1.22 -8.78 14.72
CA VAL A 40 -1.25 -9.26 13.33
C VAL A 40 -2.55 -9.99 13.00
N GLN A 41 -3.06 -10.81 13.93
CA GLN A 41 -4.35 -11.50 13.76
C GLN A 41 -5.53 -10.51 13.71
N GLU A 42 -5.53 -9.49 14.57
CA GLU A 42 -6.55 -8.44 14.58
C GLU A 42 -6.51 -7.60 13.29
N LEU A 43 -5.32 -7.26 12.81
CA LEU A 43 -5.14 -6.56 11.53
C LEU A 43 -5.66 -7.38 10.35
N GLY A 44 -5.39 -8.68 10.33
CA GLY A 44 -5.95 -9.59 9.33
C GLY A 44 -7.48 -9.63 9.37
N ARG A 45 -8.07 -9.76 10.56
CA ARG A 45 -9.54 -9.70 10.78
C ARG A 45 -10.13 -8.41 10.24
N PHE A 46 -9.54 -7.29 10.62
CA PHE A 46 -9.98 -5.97 10.20
C PHE A 46 -9.94 -5.81 8.69
N SER A 47 -8.86 -6.26 8.05
CA SER A 47 -8.66 -6.14 6.60
C SER A 47 -9.73 -6.91 5.82
N MET A 48 -10.03 -8.15 6.22
CA MET A 48 -11.10 -8.95 5.59
C MET A 48 -12.48 -8.32 5.81
N ALA A 49 -12.78 -7.83 7.03
CA ALA A 49 -14.06 -7.18 7.30
C ALA A 49 -14.27 -5.91 6.44
N GLN A 50 -13.19 -5.14 6.22
CA GLN A 50 -13.23 -3.97 5.35
C GLN A 50 -13.36 -4.33 3.87
N ASP A 51 -12.72 -5.40 3.42
CA ASP A 51 -12.88 -5.91 2.06
C ASP A 51 -14.32 -6.36 1.80
N ASN A 52 -14.88 -7.19 2.68
CA ASN A 52 -16.29 -7.59 2.62
C ASN A 52 -17.23 -6.38 2.58
N ARG A 53 -16.95 -5.35 3.39
CA ARG A 53 -17.72 -4.10 3.40
C ARG A 53 -17.59 -3.32 2.09
N SER A 54 -16.39 -3.30 1.49
CA SER A 54 -16.12 -2.68 0.20
C SER A 54 -16.88 -3.39 -0.92
N GLN A 55 -16.81 -4.72 -0.95
CA GLN A 55 -17.50 -5.56 -1.93
C GLN A 55 -19.02 -5.37 -1.86
N ARG A 56 -19.62 -5.30 -0.66
CA ARG A 56 -21.05 -5.01 -0.49
C ARG A 56 -21.48 -3.63 -1.05
N LYS A 57 -20.56 -2.66 -1.07
CA LYS A 57 -20.83 -1.31 -1.60
C LYS A 57 -20.61 -1.20 -3.11
N SER A 58 -19.87 -2.14 -3.68
CA SER A 58 -19.69 -2.26 -5.12
C SER A 58 -20.99 -2.76 -5.75
N HIS A 59 -21.56 -2.03 -6.71
CA HIS A 59 -22.75 -2.45 -7.49
C HIS A 59 -22.46 -3.60 -8.47
N GLN A 60 -21.36 -4.32 -8.29
CA GLN A 60 -20.90 -5.35 -9.19
C GLN A 60 -21.67 -6.63 -8.87
N SER A 61 -22.51 -7.08 -9.81
CA SER A 61 -23.45 -8.19 -9.69
C SER A 61 -22.83 -9.57 -9.43
N ASN A 62 -21.50 -9.67 -9.30
CA ASN A 62 -20.74 -10.86 -8.96
C ASN A 62 -20.02 -10.70 -7.60
N VAL A 63 -20.70 -10.14 -6.59
CA VAL A 63 -20.17 -10.19 -5.22
C VAL A 63 -20.18 -11.65 -4.79
N GLY A 64 -19.00 -12.26 -4.66
CA GLY A 64 -18.86 -13.60 -4.08
C GLY A 64 -19.38 -13.64 -2.65
N GLU A 65 -19.59 -14.84 -2.11
CA GLU A 65 -19.99 -15.00 -0.70
C GLU A 65 -18.99 -14.31 0.25
N GLU A 66 -19.51 -13.85 1.38
CA GLU A 66 -18.70 -13.21 2.41
C GLU A 66 -17.61 -14.17 2.90
N ILE A 67 -16.35 -13.77 2.73
CA ILE A 67 -15.22 -14.56 3.18
C ILE A 67 -15.04 -14.39 4.70
N GLN A 68 -14.92 -15.51 5.41
CA GLN A 68 -14.70 -15.52 6.86
C GLN A 68 -13.21 -15.56 7.18
N PHE A 69 -12.81 -14.72 8.13
CA PHE A 69 -11.44 -14.75 8.64
C PHE A 69 -11.20 -16.01 9.47
N LEU A 70 -10.11 -16.72 9.17
CA LEU A 70 -9.65 -17.88 9.95
C LEU A 70 -8.43 -17.52 10.81
N GLU A 71 -7.27 -17.35 10.17
CA GLU A 71 -6.02 -16.97 10.82
C GLU A 71 -5.05 -16.35 9.83
N VAL A 72 -4.12 -15.53 10.32
CA VAL A 72 -2.92 -15.14 9.56
C VAL A 72 -1.86 -16.23 9.72
N VAL A 73 -1.37 -16.75 8.59
CA VAL A 73 -0.34 -17.81 8.54
C VAL A 73 1.07 -17.27 8.30
N GLU A 74 1.18 -16.07 7.72
CA GLU A 74 2.46 -15.44 7.36
C GLU A 74 2.28 -13.91 7.33
N ALA A 75 3.29 -13.17 7.79
CA ALA A 75 3.30 -11.72 7.72
C ALA A 75 4.72 -11.16 7.67
N HIS A 76 4.82 -9.95 7.13
CA HIS A 76 6.05 -9.17 7.03
C HIS A 76 5.81 -7.74 7.50
N ARG A 77 6.85 -7.10 8.03
CA ARG A 77 6.85 -5.69 8.44
C ARG A 77 7.93 -4.91 7.72
#